data_AF-A0A4R9GG39-F1
#
_entry.id   AF-A0A4R9GG39-F1
#
_cell.length_a   1.000
_cell.length_b   1.000
_cell.length_c   1.000
_cell.angle_alpha   90.00
_cell.angle_beta   90.00
_cell.angle_gamma   90.00
#
_symmetry.space_group_name_H-M   'P 1'
#
loop_
_entity.id
_entity.type
_entity.pdbx_description
1 polymer ?
#
loop_
_entity_poly.entity_id
_entity_poly.type
_entity_poly.pdbx_seq_one_letter_code
_entity_poly.pdbx_strand_id
1 'polypeptide(L)'
;MRIDLKKSGPVLAFLLFLAFLYANGFSRTDQSSDFSDYYEASRNFKQGKDLYSLDALSEVVKEFESGKLKIDQIFDPEVFFRVKAKIENVGSYIYPPTFAFLLIPISGLPFGVASGIFFTVNFIALILSLLLIGKLLGREKSFLFLSAVLLLSLRFVENHQNNNQVGFLLLFLILVSVSVQKDWLSGLVLALAIVIKITPAAFLFYFLYKKRPMVIVYTIIFALGWIALPALYNPEFTWKMNQTWYDLVLDKYLKSPALRAWKNNQSLNSTLAKYFLAYSDLLNQARFGMPFTTLTVNQVKIISGILSLGIAGPYLYRVYKGASEGFVLSGLFFFSVIFSGISWIHAFVFLLFPTAFILSKLWPKQGQPLLNWEKWKSKLIEYRSATIFISISILVLLLNRSFIGNIAEEVILMFSFLLYTSLIQYVCTFYSDRTS
;
A
#
# COMPACT_ATOMS: atom_id res chain seq x y z
N MET A 1 18.32 -11.95 40.71
CA MET A 1 18.23 -12.46 39.33
C MET A 1 18.91 -11.45 38.40
N ARG A 2 20.15 -11.70 37.95
CA ARG A 2 20.88 -10.78 37.04
C ARG A 2 20.30 -10.93 35.63
N ILE A 3 19.72 -9.86 35.09
CA ILE A 3 19.26 -9.82 33.69
C ILE A 3 20.52 -9.88 32.80
N ASP A 4 20.64 -10.92 31.98
CA ASP A 4 21.69 -11.01 30.96
C ASP A 4 21.38 -10.03 29.82
N LEU A 5 21.88 -8.80 29.96
CA LEU A 5 21.68 -7.71 29.01
C LEU A 5 22.16 -8.05 27.59
N LYS A 6 23.08 -9.02 27.41
CA LYS A 6 23.51 -9.45 26.07
C LYS A 6 22.42 -10.24 25.33
N LYS A 7 21.56 -10.96 26.05
CA LYS A 7 20.44 -11.72 25.49
C LYS A 7 19.12 -10.94 25.50
N SER A 8 18.86 -10.16 26.55
CA SER A 8 17.59 -9.42 26.71
C SER A 8 17.61 -8.02 26.11
N GLY A 9 18.79 -7.39 25.96
CA GLY A 9 18.93 -6.03 25.42
C GLY A 9 18.33 -5.83 24.03
N PRO A 10 18.65 -6.68 23.04
CA PRO A 10 18.03 -6.64 21.71
C PRO A 10 16.50 -6.71 21.70
N VAL A 11 15.94 -7.58 22.56
CA VAL A 11 14.49 -7.76 22.71
C VAL A 11 13.88 -6.49 23.30
N LEU A 12 14.46 -5.98 24.38
CA LEU A 12 13.99 -4.78 25.05
C LEU A 12 14.03 -3.57 24.12
N ALA A 13 15.12 -3.38 23.37
CA ALA A 13 15.23 -2.29 22.40
C ALA A 13 14.15 -2.37 21.30
N PHE A 14 13.88 -3.57 20.79
CA PHE A 14 12.80 -3.77 19.81
C PHE A 14 11.42 -3.49 20.40
N LEU A 15 11.13 -3.96 21.61
CA LEU A 15 9.87 -3.69 22.30
C LEU A 15 9.68 -2.21 22.60
N LEU A 16 10.73 -1.52 23.06
CA LEU A 16 10.69 -0.07 23.29
C LEU A 16 10.47 0.70 21.99
N PHE A 17 11.10 0.27 20.89
CA PHE A 17 10.87 0.89 19.58
C PHE A 17 9.42 0.71 19.12
N LEU A 18 8.85 -0.50 19.26
CA LEU A 18 7.45 -0.75 18.95
C LEU A 18 6.50 0.05 19.87
N ALA A 19 6.78 0.12 21.17
CA ALA A 19 5.97 0.89 22.12
C ALA A 19 5.97 2.39 21.76
N PHE A 20 7.12 2.93 21.38
CA PHE A 20 7.24 4.30 20.88
C PHE A 20 6.41 4.53 19.61
N LEU A 21 6.52 3.64 18.62
CA LEU A 21 5.75 3.73 17.38
C LEU A 21 4.23 3.62 17.63
N TYR A 22 3.82 2.73 18.55
CA TYR A 22 2.42 2.58 18.92
C TYR A 22 1.89 3.84 19.59
N ALA A 23 2.57 4.33 20.64
CA ALA A 23 2.13 5.50 21.39
C ALA A 23 2.03 6.76 20.50
N ASN A 24 3.03 6.98 19.65
CA ASN A 24 3.04 8.09 18.70
C ASN A 24 1.85 8.02 17.74
N GLY A 25 1.66 6.89 17.05
CA GLY A 25 0.54 6.75 16.10
C GLY A 25 -0.83 6.76 16.79
N PHE A 26 -0.97 6.11 17.95
CA PHE A 26 -2.24 6.04 18.69
C PHE A 26 -2.70 7.43 19.14
N SER A 27 -1.76 8.29 19.58
CA SER A 27 -2.06 9.68 19.99
C SER A 27 -2.68 10.55 18.89
N ARG A 28 -2.67 10.09 17.63
CA ARG A 28 -3.19 10.82 16.46
C ARG A 28 -4.47 10.21 15.91
N THR A 29 -5.03 9.18 16.55
CA THR A 29 -6.19 8.43 16.03
C THR A 29 -7.48 9.25 15.96
N ASP A 30 -7.59 10.33 16.73
CA ASP A 30 -8.71 11.28 16.66
C ASP A 30 -8.62 12.26 15.48
N GLN A 31 -7.49 12.33 14.77
CA GLN A 31 -7.32 13.19 13.61
C GLN A 31 -7.97 12.60 12.36
N SER A 32 -8.45 13.46 11.47
CA SER A 32 -8.97 13.01 10.17
C SER A 32 -7.85 12.35 9.36
N SER A 33 -8.17 11.18 8.79
CA SER A 33 -7.25 10.33 8.06
C SER A 33 -8.01 9.51 7.02
N ASP A 34 -7.34 8.64 6.26
CA ASP A 34 -8.01 7.76 5.31
C ASP A 34 -8.97 6.77 6.00
N PHE A 35 -8.83 6.55 7.32
CA PHE A 35 -9.82 5.78 8.10
C PHE A 35 -11.19 6.49 8.16
N SER A 36 -11.25 7.83 8.05
CA SER A 36 -12.50 8.58 7.97
C SER A 36 -13.39 8.07 6.84
N ASP A 37 -12.80 7.82 5.67
CA ASP A 37 -13.50 7.28 4.51
C ASP A 37 -14.06 5.87 4.78
N TYR A 38 -13.32 5.04 5.50
CA TYR A 38 -13.76 3.67 5.84
C TYR A 38 -14.90 3.69 6.85
N TYR A 39 -14.78 4.58 7.84
CA TYR A 39 -15.77 4.78 8.89
C TYR A 39 -17.09 5.31 8.30
N GLU A 40 -17.02 6.33 7.44
CA GLU A 40 -18.19 6.88 6.75
C GLU A 40 -18.83 5.85 5.82
N ALA A 41 -18.06 5.14 5.00
CA ALA A 41 -18.59 4.08 4.14
C ALA A 41 -19.27 2.98 4.95
N SER A 42 -18.69 2.54 6.07
CA SER A 42 -19.30 1.54 6.96
C SER A 42 -20.61 2.03 7.59
N ARG A 43 -20.69 3.30 8.00
CA ARG A 43 -21.92 3.91 8.50
C ARG A 43 -22.98 4.06 7.41
N ASN A 44 -22.58 4.41 6.19
CA ASN A 44 -23.46 4.48 5.02
C ASN A 44 -24.01 3.09 4.67
N PHE A 45 -23.20 2.04 4.77
CA PHE A 45 -23.64 0.66 4.58
C PHE A 45 -24.80 0.32 5.54
N LYS A 46 -24.65 0.63 6.83
CA LYS A 46 -25.69 0.39 7.84
C LYS A 46 -26.97 1.19 7.58
N GLN A 47 -26.86 2.37 6.97
CA GLN A 47 -27.96 3.27 6.66
C GLN A 47 -28.58 3.04 5.27
N GLY A 48 -28.02 2.14 4.44
CA GLY A 48 -28.44 1.94 3.06
C GLY A 48 -28.15 3.13 2.13
N LYS A 49 -27.16 3.97 2.48
CA LYS A 49 -26.71 5.12 1.67
C LYS A 49 -25.54 4.73 0.77
N ASP A 50 -25.36 5.43 -0.34
CA ASP A 50 -24.24 5.20 -1.27
C ASP A 50 -22.88 5.25 -0.54
N LEU A 51 -22.06 4.22 -0.76
CA LEU A 51 -20.75 4.09 -0.10
C LEU A 51 -19.68 5.03 -0.69
N TYR A 52 -19.93 5.54 -1.89
CA TYR A 52 -18.98 6.28 -2.71
C TYR A 52 -19.34 7.77 -2.81
N SER A 53 -20.37 8.20 -2.08
CA SER A 53 -20.91 9.56 -2.05
C SER A 53 -21.29 10.10 -3.44
N LEU A 54 -21.63 9.24 -4.39
CA LEU A 54 -21.98 9.67 -5.76
C LEU A 54 -23.31 10.44 -5.81
N ASP A 55 -24.19 10.20 -4.84
CA ASP A 55 -25.44 10.94 -4.70
C ASP A 55 -25.19 12.45 -4.51
N ALA A 56 -24.18 12.83 -3.73
CA ALA A 56 -23.82 14.24 -3.50
C ALA A 56 -23.35 14.93 -4.80
N LEU A 57 -22.62 14.21 -5.65
CA LEU A 57 -22.26 14.70 -6.98
C LEU A 57 -23.51 14.88 -7.85
N SER A 58 -24.41 13.90 -7.84
CA SER A 58 -25.64 13.96 -8.64
C SER A 58 -26.55 15.12 -8.23
N GLU A 59 -26.60 15.46 -6.93
CA GLU A 59 -27.33 16.62 -6.43
C GLU A 59 -26.75 17.93 -6.95
N VAL A 60 -25.43 18.08 -6.88
CA VAL A 60 -24.75 19.29 -7.40
C VAL A 60 -24.99 19.42 -8.92
N VAL A 61 -24.90 18.32 -9.67
CA VAL A 61 -25.19 18.32 -11.11
C VAL A 61 -26.64 18.74 -11.39
N LYS A 62 -27.62 18.22 -10.64
CA LYS A 62 -29.02 18.64 -10.76
C LYS A 62 -29.23 20.12 -10.42
N GLU A 63 -28.48 20.67 -9.47
CA GLU A 63 -28.54 22.11 -9.16
C GLU A 63 -28.06 22.97 -10.35
N PHE A 64 -27.06 22.50 -11.11
CA PHE A 64 -26.65 23.14 -12.36
C PHE A 64 -27.68 22.96 -13.48
N GLU A 65 -28.16 21.74 -13.72
CA GLU A 65 -29.12 21.43 -14.78
C GLU A 65 -30.46 22.16 -14.60
N SER A 66 -30.91 22.33 -13.35
CA SER A 66 -32.12 23.08 -13.02
C SER A 66 -31.95 24.60 -13.06
N GLY A 67 -30.73 25.11 -13.28
CA GLY A 67 -30.40 26.53 -13.24
C GLY A 67 -30.43 27.16 -11.84
N LYS A 68 -30.61 26.35 -10.79
CA LYS A 68 -30.54 26.78 -9.38
C LYS A 68 -29.13 27.24 -8.99
N LEU A 69 -28.11 26.70 -9.66
CA LEU A 69 -26.71 27.08 -9.55
C LEU A 69 -26.16 27.40 -10.94
N LYS A 70 -25.59 28.59 -11.13
CA LYS A 70 -24.98 28.99 -12.41
C LYS A 70 -23.46 28.91 -12.35
N ILE A 71 -22.80 28.66 -13.50
CA ILE A 71 -21.35 28.45 -13.58
C ILE A 71 -20.56 29.70 -13.14
N ASP A 72 -21.06 30.90 -13.48
CA ASP A 72 -20.49 32.19 -13.07
C ASP A 72 -20.50 32.38 -11.54
N GLN A 73 -21.45 31.75 -10.84
CA GLN A 73 -21.53 31.80 -9.38
C GLN A 73 -20.52 30.89 -8.69
N ILE A 74 -19.86 29.96 -9.39
CA ILE A 74 -18.83 29.07 -8.79
C ILE A 74 -17.63 29.89 -8.30
N PHE A 75 -17.38 31.06 -8.87
CA PHE A 75 -16.28 31.94 -8.44
C PHE A 75 -16.62 32.78 -7.21
N ASP A 76 -17.88 32.78 -6.76
CA ASP A 76 -18.24 33.32 -5.45
C ASP A 76 -17.66 32.40 -4.35
N PRO A 77 -16.85 32.93 -3.41
CA PRO A 77 -16.25 32.13 -2.35
C PRO A 77 -17.26 31.28 -1.57
N GLU A 78 -18.44 31.81 -1.23
CA GLU A 78 -19.43 31.09 -0.42
C GLU A 78 -20.01 29.89 -1.19
N VAL A 79 -20.36 30.12 -2.45
CA VAL A 79 -20.88 29.09 -3.36
C VAL A 79 -19.80 28.05 -3.66
N PHE A 80 -18.57 28.49 -3.90
CA PHE A 80 -17.42 27.61 -4.10
C PHE A 80 -17.20 26.70 -2.90
N PHE A 81 -17.13 27.25 -1.68
CA PHE A 81 -16.93 26.46 -0.47
C PHE A 81 -18.08 25.51 -0.21
N ARG A 82 -19.34 25.91 -0.48
CA ARG A 82 -20.51 25.04 -0.36
C ARG A 82 -20.46 23.87 -1.34
N VAL A 83 -20.18 24.14 -2.61
CA VAL A 83 -20.07 23.09 -3.66
C VAL A 83 -18.90 22.17 -3.36
N LYS A 84 -17.73 22.75 -3.02
CA LYS A 84 -16.54 22.01 -2.61
C LYS A 84 -16.86 21.08 -1.44
N ALA A 85 -17.48 21.58 -0.37
CA ALA A 85 -17.85 20.77 0.80
C ALA A 85 -18.81 19.64 0.44
N LYS A 86 -19.76 19.84 -0.48
CA LYS A 86 -20.66 18.78 -0.96
C LYS A 86 -19.93 17.68 -1.72
N ILE A 87 -18.88 18.02 -2.48
CA ILE A 87 -18.18 17.06 -3.35
C ILE A 87 -16.86 16.54 -2.77
N GLU A 88 -16.43 17.04 -1.61
CA GLU A 88 -15.10 16.76 -1.03
C GLU A 88 -14.86 15.26 -0.79
N ASN A 89 -15.90 14.52 -0.40
CA ASN A 89 -15.82 13.09 -0.11
C ASN A 89 -16.25 12.21 -1.31
N VAL A 90 -16.56 12.79 -2.47
CA VAL A 90 -17.02 12.02 -3.64
C VAL A 90 -15.90 11.10 -4.13
N GLY A 91 -16.15 9.80 -4.04
CA GLY A 91 -15.19 8.76 -4.43
C GLY A 91 -13.94 8.71 -3.55
N SER A 92 -13.94 9.28 -2.34
CA SER A 92 -12.80 9.16 -1.41
C SER A 92 -12.57 7.69 -1.02
N TYR A 93 -13.65 7.00 -0.62
CA TYR A 93 -13.70 5.55 -0.47
C TYR A 93 -13.64 4.84 -1.84
N ILE A 94 -12.69 3.93 -2.03
CA ILE A 94 -12.47 3.20 -3.31
C ILE A 94 -12.36 1.69 -3.13
N TYR A 95 -12.75 1.19 -1.96
CA TYR A 95 -12.59 -0.20 -1.60
C TYR A 95 -13.87 -0.96 -1.91
N PRO A 96 -13.81 -2.30 -2.07
CA PRO A 96 -15.01 -3.09 -2.29
C PRO A 96 -16.01 -2.92 -1.13
N PRO A 97 -17.33 -3.08 -1.38
CA PRO A 97 -18.36 -2.95 -0.35
C PRO A 97 -18.16 -3.87 0.86
N THR A 98 -17.58 -5.06 0.66
CA THR A 98 -17.27 -6.00 1.73
C THR A 98 -16.38 -5.38 2.81
N PHE A 99 -15.46 -4.48 2.47
CA PHE A 99 -14.61 -3.86 3.47
C PHE A 99 -15.39 -2.93 4.41
N ALA A 100 -16.28 -2.10 3.86
CA ALA A 100 -17.20 -1.27 4.64
C ALA A 100 -18.11 -2.12 5.55
N PHE A 101 -18.61 -3.25 5.03
CA PHE A 101 -19.40 -4.21 5.80
C PHE A 101 -18.62 -4.81 6.98
N LEU A 102 -17.36 -5.23 6.78
CA LEU A 102 -16.53 -5.81 7.82
C LEU A 102 -16.22 -4.83 8.98
N LEU A 103 -16.33 -3.53 8.75
CA LEU A 103 -16.10 -2.49 9.76
C LEU A 103 -17.36 -2.10 10.55
N ILE A 104 -18.53 -2.64 10.22
CA ILE A 104 -19.79 -2.36 10.93
C ILE A 104 -19.68 -2.55 12.45
N PRO A 105 -18.99 -3.59 12.99
CA PRO A 105 -18.89 -3.79 14.44
C PRO A 105 -18.25 -2.62 15.19
N ILE A 106 -17.36 -1.85 14.55
CA ILE A 106 -16.67 -0.72 15.19
C ILE A 106 -17.21 0.64 14.74
N SER A 107 -17.87 0.74 13.58
CA SER A 107 -18.37 2.02 13.05
C SER A 107 -19.61 2.56 13.77
N GLY A 108 -20.17 1.79 14.71
CA GLY A 108 -21.19 2.27 15.66
C GLY A 108 -20.63 3.03 16.86
N LEU A 109 -19.32 2.97 17.09
CA LEU A 109 -18.65 3.68 18.19
C LEU A 109 -18.29 5.11 17.79
N PRO A 110 -17.99 6.01 18.73
CA PRO A 110 -17.41 7.32 18.41
C PRO A 110 -16.16 7.18 17.53
N PHE A 111 -15.97 8.11 16.58
CA PHE A 111 -14.91 8.02 15.58
C PHE A 111 -13.53 7.71 16.16
N GLY A 112 -13.12 8.44 17.21
CA GLY A 112 -11.85 8.22 17.90
C GLY A 112 -11.64 6.82 18.43
N VAL A 113 -12.69 6.23 19.02
CA VAL A 113 -12.67 4.86 19.54
C VAL A 113 -12.57 3.85 18.39
N ALA A 114 -13.37 4.02 17.34
CA ALA A 114 -13.32 3.15 16.16
C ALA A 114 -11.95 3.21 15.47
N SER A 115 -11.40 4.42 15.31
CA SER A 115 -10.08 4.68 14.74
C SER A 115 -8.98 4.07 15.58
N GLY A 116 -9.02 4.22 16.91
CA GLY A 116 -8.09 3.61 17.84
C GLY A 116 -8.10 2.07 17.83
N ILE A 117 -9.28 1.46 17.72
CA ILE A 117 -9.42 0.00 17.55
C ILE A 117 -8.80 -0.43 16.22
N PHE A 118 -9.17 0.22 15.11
CA PHE A 118 -8.64 -0.12 13.78
C PHE A 118 -7.12 0.05 13.69
N PHE A 119 -6.60 1.12 14.28
CA PHE A 119 -5.17 1.38 14.39
C PHE A 119 -4.47 0.26 15.16
N THR A 120 -5.03 -0.14 16.31
CA THR A 120 -4.44 -1.19 17.14
C THR A 120 -4.41 -2.54 16.43
N VAL A 121 -5.47 -2.89 15.70
CA VAL A 121 -5.51 -4.10 14.86
C VAL A 121 -4.43 -4.04 13.76
N ASN A 122 -4.29 -2.92 13.06
CA ASN A 122 -3.25 -2.75 12.05
C ASN A 122 -1.84 -2.80 12.65
N PHE A 123 -1.63 -2.24 13.84
CA PHE A 123 -0.34 -2.27 14.50
C PHE A 123 0.05 -3.68 14.94
N ILE A 124 -0.91 -4.46 15.47
CA ILE A 124 -0.70 -5.88 15.75
C ILE A 124 -0.36 -6.63 14.45
N ALA A 125 -1.06 -6.34 13.35
CA ALA A 125 -0.77 -6.92 12.04
C ALA A 125 0.65 -6.60 11.54
N LEU A 126 1.17 -5.39 11.80
CA LEU A 126 2.57 -5.04 11.53
C LEU A 126 3.53 -5.93 12.33
N ILE A 127 3.32 -6.08 13.64
CA ILE A 127 4.18 -6.91 14.50
C ILE A 127 4.18 -8.36 13.98
N LEU A 128 2.99 -8.93 13.74
CA LEU A 128 2.87 -10.29 13.23
C LEU A 128 3.50 -10.45 11.84
N SER A 129 3.39 -9.44 10.98
CA SER A 129 4.07 -9.42 9.69
C SER A 129 5.59 -9.46 9.83
N LEU A 130 6.17 -8.68 10.75
CA LEU A 130 7.61 -8.71 11.02
C LEU A 130 8.07 -10.08 11.52
N LEU A 131 7.30 -10.72 12.40
CA LEU A 131 7.60 -12.06 12.91
C LEU A 131 7.52 -13.12 11.79
N LEU A 132 6.51 -13.04 10.92
CA LEU A 132 6.37 -13.92 9.76
C LEU A 132 7.50 -13.71 8.74
N ILE A 133 7.85 -12.46 8.43
CA ILE A 133 9.00 -12.10 7.60
C ILE A 133 10.28 -12.70 8.21
N GLY A 134 10.47 -12.52 9.51
CA GLY A 134 11.58 -13.09 10.26
C GLY A 134 11.64 -14.61 10.07
N LYS A 135 10.53 -15.30 10.29
CA LYS A 135 10.43 -16.76 10.12
C LYS A 135 10.73 -17.21 8.69
N LEU A 136 10.15 -16.56 7.69
CA LEU A 136 10.35 -16.89 6.26
C LEU A 136 11.81 -16.72 5.82
N LEU A 137 12.56 -15.85 6.50
CA LEU A 137 13.97 -15.58 6.20
C LEU A 137 14.96 -16.26 7.17
N GLY A 138 14.47 -17.06 8.14
CA GLY A 138 15.31 -17.70 9.18
C GLY A 138 15.96 -16.69 10.13
N ARG A 139 15.17 -15.70 10.56
CA ARG A 139 15.54 -14.52 11.36
C ARG A 139 14.59 -14.28 12.55
N GLU A 140 13.75 -15.23 12.93
CA GLU A 140 12.63 -15.01 13.84
C GLU A 140 13.02 -14.60 15.27
N LYS A 141 14.26 -14.83 15.69
CA LYS A 141 14.79 -14.35 16.99
C LYS A 141 15.77 -13.17 16.87
N SER A 142 15.95 -12.63 15.66
CA SER A 142 16.89 -11.55 15.40
C SER A 142 16.21 -10.18 15.55
N PHE A 143 15.91 -9.76 16.77
CA PHE A 143 15.15 -8.53 17.02
C PHE A 143 15.84 -7.26 16.49
N LEU A 144 17.17 -7.19 16.52
CA LEU A 144 17.91 -6.07 15.90
C LEU A 144 17.76 -6.04 14.37
N PHE A 145 17.62 -7.20 13.73
CA PHE A 145 17.32 -7.26 12.30
C PHE A 145 15.93 -6.70 12.02
N LEU A 146 14.92 -7.10 12.81
CA LEU A 146 13.56 -6.58 12.67
C LEU A 146 13.48 -5.07 12.96
N SER A 147 14.21 -4.58 13.97
CA SER A 147 14.37 -3.14 14.24
C SER A 147 14.99 -2.41 13.05
N ALA A 148 16.03 -2.99 12.42
CA ALA A 148 16.68 -2.39 11.27
C ALA A 148 15.75 -2.36 10.04
N VAL A 149 14.97 -3.41 9.79
CA VAL A 149 13.94 -3.43 8.73
C VAL A 149 12.92 -2.31 8.97
N LEU A 150 12.40 -2.19 10.20
CA LEU A 150 11.48 -1.11 10.56
C LEU A 150 12.09 0.27 10.36
N LEU A 151 13.34 0.47 10.79
CA LEU A 151 14.04 1.75 10.65
C LEU A 151 14.21 2.14 9.18
N LEU A 152 14.63 1.20 8.33
CA LEU A 152 14.81 1.43 6.89
C LEU A 152 13.49 1.68 6.16
N SER A 153 12.36 1.27 6.72
CA SER A 153 11.02 1.52 6.19
C SER A 153 10.23 2.56 7.00
N LEU A 154 10.88 3.27 7.92
CA LEU A 154 10.20 4.11 8.93
C LEU A 154 9.34 5.20 8.30
N ARG A 155 9.80 5.82 7.20
CA ARG A 155 8.99 6.81 6.46
C ARG A 155 7.62 6.27 6.04
N PHE A 156 7.59 5.04 5.55
CA PHE A 156 6.35 4.41 5.09
C PHE A 156 5.49 3.97 6.26
N VAL A 157 6.12 3.41 7.31
CA VAL A 157 5.43 2.99 8.54
C VAL A 157 4.76 4.18 9.22
N GLU A 158 5.49 5.27 9.41
CA GLU A 158 4.97 6.50 10.02
C GLU A 158 3.84 7.11 9.19
N ASN A 159 4.02 7.21 7.87
CA ASN A 159 2.98 7.74 6.99
C ASN A 159 1.73 6.86 6.97
N HIS A 160 1.89 5.53 7.03
CA HIS A 160 0.77 4.60 7.13
C HIS A 160 0.01 4.74 8.43
N GLN A 161 0.72 4.87 9.56
CA GLN A 161 0.12 5.13 10.87
C GLN A 161 -0.64 6.46 10.91
N ASN A 162 -0.07 7.54 10.36
CA ASN A 162 -0.70 8.85 10.30
C ASN A 162 -1.98 8.87 9.46
N ASN A 163 -2.07 8.01 8.44
CA ASN A 163 -3.28 7.87 7.62
C ASN A 163 -4.22 6.76 8.12
N ASN A 164 -3.86 6.05 9.20
CA ASN A 164 -4.58 4.90 9.75
C ASN A 164 -5.09 3.94 8.65
N GLN A 165 -4.18 3.56 7.76
CA GLN A 165 -4.48 2.84 6.52
C GLN A 165 -4.62 1.32 6.71
N VAL A 166 -5.24 0.62 5.77
CA VAL A 166 -5.45 -0.85 5.87
C VAL A 166 -4.22 -1.69 5.46
N GLY A 167 -3.17 -1.05 4.94
CA GLY A 167 -1.99 -1.70 4.36
C GLY A 167 -1.29 -2.76 5.24
N PHE A 168 -1.14 -2.55 6.55
CA PHE A 168 -0.50 -3.54 7.43
C PHE A 168 -1.32 -4.82 7.57
N LEU A 169 -2.65 -4.70 7.66
CA LEU A 169 -3.54 -5.84 7.65
C LEU A 169 -3.42 -6.64 6.34
N LEU A 170 -3.35 -5.96 5.19
CA LEU A 170 -3.17 -6.61 3.89
C LEU A 170 -1.82 -7.35 3.80
N LEU A 171 -0.73 -6.70 4.24
CA LEU A 171 0.59 -7.34 4.30
C LEU A 171 0.56 -8.60 5.17
N PHE A 172 -0.06 -8.52 6.34
CA PHE A 172 -0.22 -9.66 7.24
C PHE A 172 -0.99 -10.81 6.60
N LEU A 173 -2.16 -10.54 6.00
CA LEU A 173 -2.98 -11.56 5.35
C LEU A 173 -2.24 -12.24 4.19
N ILE A 174 -1.50 -11.47 3.38
CA ILE A 174 -0.65 -12.02 2.32
C ILE A 174 0.41 -12.97 2.92
N LEU A 175 1.14 -12.52 3.94
CA LEU A 175 2.21 -13.29 4.57
C LEU A 175 1.68 -14.57 5.23
N VAL A 176 0.50 -14.52 5.85
CA VAL A 176 -0.18 -15.70 6.40
C VAL A 176 -0.54 -16.65 5.27
N SER A 177 -1.18 -16.17 4.21
CA SER A 177 -1.60 -16.99 3.08
C SER A 177 -0.43 -17.77 2.47
N VAL A 178 0.70 -17.11 2.20
CA VAL A 178 1.89 -17.77 1.61
C VAL A 178 2.60 -18.72 2.58
N SER A 179 2.42 -18.52 3.89
CA SER A 179 3.01 -19.38 4.94
C SER A 179 2.17 -20.61 5.28
N VAL A 180 0.88 -20.62 4.94
CA VAL A 180 -0.05 -21.71 5.28
C VAL A 180 0.08 -22.88 4.29
N GLN A 181 0.18 -24.10 4.84
CA GLN A 181 0.32 -25.33 4.07
C GLN A 181 -1.02 -25.90 3.57
N LYS A 182 -2.13 -25.64 4.27
CA LYS A 182 -3.46 -26.11 3.83
C LYS A 182 -4.01 -25.20 2.74
N ASP A 183 -4.31 -25.76 1.57
CA ASP A 183 -4.69 -24.97 0.39
C ASP A 183 -5.97 -24.13 0.61
N TRP A 184 -7.00 -24.71 1.22
CA TRP A 184 -8.26 -24.00 1.49
C TRP A 184 -8.06 -22.83 2.45
N LEU A 185 -7.24 -22.99 3.49
CA LEU A 185 -7.01 -21.92 4.47
C LEU A 185 -6.14 -20.82 3.87
N SER A 186 -5.12 -21.18 3.08
CA SER A 186 -4.33 -20.22 2.31
C SER A 186 -5.21 -19.40 1.36
N GLY A 187 -6.13 -20.07 0.65
CA GLY A 187 -7.06 -19.43 -0.26
C GLY A 187 -8.09 -18.54 0.45
N LEU A 188 -8.63 -18.98 1.59
CA LEU A 188 -9.56 -18.20 2.41
C LEU A 188 -8.95 -16.87 2.87
N VAL A 189 -7.71 -16.93 3.36
CA VAL A 189 -6.98 -15.75 3.84
C VAL A 189 -6.63 -14.80 2.70
N LEU A 190 -6.18 -15.33 1.55
CA LEU A 190 -5.90 -14.50 0.38
C LEU A 190 -7.17 -13.85 -0.17
N ALA A 191 -8.27 -14.60 -0.21
CA ALA A 191 -9.56 -14.09 -0.66
C ALA A 191 -10.00 -12.89 0.19
N LEU A 192 -9.87 -12.99 1.52
CA LEU A 192 -10.16 -11.88 2.42
C LEU A 192 -9.30 -10.65 2.11
N ALA A 193 -8.01 -10.82 1.84
CA ALA A 193 -7.14 -9.71 1.46
C ALA A 193 -7.59 -9.04 0.15
N ILE A 194 -7.98 -9.85 -0.86
CA ILE A 194 -8.43 -9.37 -2.18
C ILE A 194 -9.76 -8.60 -2.09
N VAL A 195 -10.72 -9.06 -1.29
CA VAL A 195 -12.00 -8.36 -1.14
C VAL A 195 -11.90 -7.12 -0.25
N ILE A 196 -10.85 -6.98 0.55
CA ILE A 196 -10.54 -5.73 1.24
C ILE A 196 -9.95 -4.73 0.24
N LYS A 197 -9.02 -5.16 -0.61
CA LYS A 197 -8.41 -4.36 -1.67
C LYS A 197 -7.94 -5.29 -2.77
N ILE A 198 -8.12 -4.95 -4.05
CA ILE A 198 -7.80 -5.85 -5.15
C ILE A 198 -6.29 -6.17 -5.31
N THR A 199 -5.39 -5.30 -4.82
CA THR A 199 -3.93 -5.40 -4.99
C THR A 199 -3.30 -6.77 -4.66
N PRO A 200 -3.69 -7.48 -3.57
CA PRO A 200 -3.17 -8.80 -3.23
C PRO A 200 -3.47 -9.90 -4.27
N ALA A 201 -4.34 -9.67 -5.25
CA ALA A 201 -4.63 -10.65 -6.31
C ALA A 201 -3.37 -11.05 -7.10
N ALA A 202 -2.35 -10.17 -7.16
CA ALA A 202 -1.05 -10.49 -7.73
C ALA A 202 -0.38 -11.71 -7.07
N PHE A 203 -0.68 -12.02 -5.80
CA PHE A 203 -0.11 -13.16 -5.08
C PHE A 203 -0.72 -14.51 -5.48
N LEU A 204 -1.77 -14.54 -6.31
CA LEU A 204 -2.18 -15.78 -6.98
C LEU A 204 -1.03 -16.36 -7.83
N PHE A 205 -0.19 -15.49 -8.41
CA PHE A 205 1.02 -15.90 -9.15
C PHE A 205 2.00 -16.68 -8.28
N TYR A 206 2.13 -16.34 -7.00
CA TYR A 206 2.99 -17.09 -6.08
C TYR A 206 2.54 -18.55 -5.96
N PHE A 207 1.23 -18.82 -5.93
CA PHE A 207 0.73 -20.19 -5.85
C PHE A 207 0.83 -20.95 -7.17
N LEU A 208 0.80 -20.26 -8.32
CA LEU A 208 1.20 -20.85 -9.60
C LEU A 208 2.68 -21.27 -9.56
N TYR A 209 3.56 -20.39 -9.09
CA TYR A 209 4.99 -20.66 -8.93
C TYR A 209 5.25 -21.85 -7.99
N LYS A 210 4.54 -21.92 -6.86
CA LYS A 210 4.62 -23.04 -5.89
C LYS A 210 3.92 -24.32 -6.36
N LYS A 211 3.32 -24.33 -7.57
CA LYS A 211 2.53 -25.45 -8.11
C LYS A 211 1.38 -25.89 -7.18
N ARG A 212 0.70 -24.93 -6.56
CA ARG A 212 -0.46 -25.12 -5.65
C ARG A 212 -1.74 -24.52 -6.25
N PRO A 213 -2.26 -25.04 -7.38
CA PRO A 213 -3.40 -24.44 -8.08
C PRO A 213 -4.70 -24.47 -7.26
N MET A 214 -4.85 -25.42 -6.32
CA MET A 214 -6.03 -25.48 -5.46
C MET A 214 -6.18 -24.25 -4.57
N VAL A 215 -5.07 -23.60 -4.16
CA VAL A 215 -5.15 -22.33 -3.42
C VAL A 215 -5.89 -21.26 -4.25
N ILE A 216 -5.66 -21.22 -5.56
CA ILE A 216 -6.30 -20.27 -6.47
C ILE A 216 -7.79 -20.55 -6.57
N VAL A 217 -8.16 -21.83 -6.76
CA VAL A 217 -9.57 -22.26 -6.79
C VAL A 217 -10.28 -21.88 -5.50
N TYR A 218 -9.70 -22.20 -4.34
CA TYR A 218 -10.27 -21.82 -3.05
C TYR A 218 -10.32 -20.30 -2.87
N THR A 219 -9.32 -19.56 -3.33
CA THR A 219 -9.33 -18.09 -3.29
C THR A 219 -10.53 -17.54 -4.06
N ILE A 220 -10.81 -18.06 -5.25
CA ILE A 220 -11.97 -17.63 -6.06
C ILE A 220 -13.27 -17.97 -5.33
N ILE A 221 -13.43 -19.20 -4.85
CA ILE A 221 -14.63 -19.65 -4.13
C ILE A 221 -14.88 -18.77 -2.90
N PHE A 222 -13.87 -18.56 -2.07
CA PHE A 222 -14.00 -17.75 -0.86
C PHE A 222 -14.17 -16.26 -1.19
N ALA A 223 -13.57 -15.75 -2.26
CA ALA A 223 -13.79 -14.35 -2.68
C ALA A 223 -15.24 -14.12 -3.07
N LEU A 224 -15.86 -15.05 -3.82
CA LEU A 224 -17.29 -15.00 -4.13
C LEU A 224 -18.12 -15.04 -2.84
N GLY A 225 -17.77 -15.91 -1.89
CA GLY A 225 -18.42 -15.97 -0.57
C GLY A 225 -18.31 -14.65 0.20
N TRP A 226 -17.13 -14.03 0.24
CA TRP A 226 -16.90 -12.76 0.90
C TRP A 226 -17.63 -11.57 0.23
N ILE A 227 -17.72 -11.56 -1.10
CA ILE A 227 -18.46 -10.55 -1.86
C ILE A 227 -19.98 -10.70 -1.62
N ALA A 228 -20.46 -11.94 -1.52
CA ALA A 228 -21.86 -12.24 -1.25
C ALA A 228 -22.25 -12.08 0.23
N LEU A 229 -21.30 -12.17 1.17
CA LEU A 229 -21.56 -12.14 2.61
C LEU A 229 -22.41 -10.94 3.07
N PRO A 230 -22.19 -9.69 2.60
CA PRO A 230 -23.01 -8.55 2.99
C PRO A 230 -24.48 -8.66 2.54
N ALA A 231 -24.79 -9.52 1.56
CA ALA A 231 -26.16 -9.78 1.13
C ALA A 231 -27.00 -10.46 2.21
N LEU A 232 -26.39 -11.12 3.21
CA LEU A 232 -27.11 -11.60 4.39
C LEU A 232 -27.74 -10.47 5.21
N TYR A 233 -27.19 -9.26 5.11
CA TYR A 233 -27.71 -8.07 5.78
C TYR A 233 -28.69 -7.30 4.88
N ASN A 234 -28.31 -7.03 3.64
CA ASN A 234 -29.19 -6.38 2.65
C ASN A 234 -28.81 -6.82 1.22
N PRO A 235 -29.54 -7.76 0.59
CA PRO A 235 -29.19 -8.30 -0.72
C PRO A 235 -29.20 -7.25 -1.84
N GLU A 236 -30.27 -6.46 -1.94
CA GLU A 236 -30.45 -5.47 -3.01
C GLU A 236 -29.37 -4.38 -2.94
N PHE A 237 -29.13 -3.84 -1.74
CA PHE A 237 -28.09 -2.84 -1.53
C PHE A 237 -26.70 -3.40 -1.82
N THR A 238 -26.42 -4.65 -1.41
CA THR A 238 -25.13 -5.30 -1.69
C THR A 238 -24.89 -5.46 -3.19
N TRP A 239 -25.91 -5.87 -3.94
CA TRP A 239 -25.81 -5.95 -5.40
C TRP A 239 -25.53 -4.57 -6.01
N LYS A 240 -26.34 -3.57 -5.67
CA LYS A 240 -26.20 -2.19 -6.15
C LYS A 240 -24.79 -1.65 -5.90
N MET A 241 -24.28 -1.76 -4.67
CA MET A 241 -22.97 -1.22 -4.31
C MET A 241 -21.80 -1.98 -4.97
N ASN A 242 -21.92 -3.29 -5.18
CA ASN A 242 -20.90 -4.03 -5.93
C ASN A 242 -20.86 -3.58 -7.40
N GLN A 243 -22.02 -3.33 -8.02
CA GLN A 243 -22.09 -2.78 -9.37
C GLN A 243 -21.50 -1.37 -9.43
N THR A 244 -21.87 -0.48 -8.49
CA THR A 244 -21.31 0.87 -8.40
C THR A 244 -19.79 0.84 -8.24
N TRP A 245 -19.26 -0.04 -7.39
CA TRP A 245 -17.82 -0.21 -7.22
C TRP A 245 -17.13 -0.67 -8.51
N TYR A 246 -17.71 -1.64 -9.20
CA TYR A 246 -17.19 -2.13 -10.48
C TYR A 246 -17.09 -0.99 -11.50
N ASP A 247 -18.16 -0.22 -11.68
CA ASP A 247 -18.22 0.89 -12.64
C ASP A 247 -17.25 2.02 -12.26
N LEU A 248 -17.16 2.36 -10.96
CA LEU A 248 -16.30 3.44 -10.49
C LEU A 248 -14.81 3.05 -10.55
N VAL A 249 -14.46 1.89 -9.99
CA VAL A 249 -13.06 1.53 -9.74
C VAL A 249 -12.48 0.71 -10.89
N LEU A 250 -13.16 -0.36 -11.31
CA LEU A 250 -12.62 -1.27 -12.32
C LEU A 250 -12.78 -0.72 -13.74
N ASP A 251 -13.92 -0.11 -14.05
CA ASP A 251 -14.17 0.43 -15.38
C ASP A 251 -13.55 1.81 -15.58
N LYS A 252 -13.74 2.75 -14.64
CA LYS A 252 -13.22 4.12 -14.80
C LYS A 252 -11.80 4.28 -14.27
N TYR A 253 -11.54 4.02 -12.98
CA TYR A 253 -10.25 4.36 -12.38
C TYR A 253 -9.09 3.52 -12.92
N LEU A 254 -9.24 2.20 -13.00
CA LEU A 254 -8.15 1.34 -13.50
C LEU A 254 -7.87 1.53 -14.99
N LYS A 255 -8.87 1.91 -15.81
CA LYS A 255 -8.68 2.11 -17.26
C LYS A 255 -8.24 3.52 -17.62
N SER A 256 -8.35 4.50 -16.72
CA SER A 256 -8.02 5.89 -16.99
C SER A 256 -6.74 6.32 -16.24
N PRO A 257 -5.60 6.44 -16.93
CA PRO A 257 -4.33 6.79 -16.29
C PRO A 257 -4.33 8.20 -15.67
N ALA A 258 -5.24 9.09 -16.09
CA ALA A 258 -5.34 10.45 -15.57
C ALA A 258 -6.07 10.53 -14.22
N LEU A 259 -6.91 9.56 -13.88
CA LEU A 259 -7.70 9.63 -12.66
C LEU A 259 -6.82 9.38 -11.43
N ARG A 260 -6.84 10.34 -10.49
CA ARG A 260 -6.02 10.35 -9.27
C ARG A 260 -4.52 10.30 -9.53
N ALA A 261 -4.07 10.92 -10.61
CA ALA A 261 -2.66 11.10 -10.92
C ALA A 261 -2.01 12.23 -10.09
N TRP A 262 -2.36 12.36 -8.81
CA TRP A 262 -1.91 13.43 -7.94
C TRP A 262 -0.43 13.30 -7.57
N LYS A 263 0.19 14.38 -7.12
CA LYS A 263 1.61 14.38 -6.68
C LYS A 263 1.95 13.25 -5.71
N ASN A 264 1.06 12.94 -4.76
CA ASN A 264 1.27 11.88 -3.77
C ASN A 264 1.19 10.47 -4.34
N ASN A 265 0.60 10.28 -5.53
CA ASN A 265 0.58 9.00 -6.23
C ASN A 265 1.89 8.78 -7.01
N GLN A 266 2.57 7.69 -6.65
CA GLN A 266 3.91 7.34 -7.09
C GLN A 266 3.92 6.02 -7.90
N SER A 267 2.77 5.61 -8.42
CA SER A 267 2.69 4.47 -9.33
C SER A 267 3.18 4.83 -10.73
N LEU A 268 3.56 3.82 -11.53
CA LEU A 268 3.99 4.02 -12.90
C LEU A 268 2.94 4.78 -13.73
N ASN A 269 1.68 4.36 -13.63
CA ASN A 269 0.58 4.99 -14.36
C ASN A 269 0.40 6.46 -13.97
N SER A 270 0.42 6.77 -12.67
CA SER A 270 0.30 8.14 -12.19
C SER A 270 1.48 9.00 -12.61
N THR A 271 2.70 8.48 -12.60
CA THR A 271 3.89 9.21 -13.04
C THR A 271 3.81 9.59 -14.51
N LEU A 272 3.45 8.63 -15.37
CA LEU A 272 3.31 8.90 -16.80
C LEU A 272 2.18 9.90 -17.07
N ALA A 273 1.06 9.81 -16.34
CA ALA A 273 -0.03 10.76 -16.46
C ALA A 273 0.37 12.18 -16.04
N LYS A 274 1.08 12.34 -14.90
CA LYS A 274 1.60 13.66 -14.47
C LYS A 274 2.52 14.28 -15.51
N TYR A 275 3.36 13.45 -16.13
CA TYR A 275 4.38 13.92 -17.05
C TYR A 275 3.86 14.23 -18.45
N PHE A 276 2.79 13.54 -18.89
CA PHE A 276 2.41 13.54 -20.30
C PHE A 276 0.94 13.83 -20.59
N LEU A 277 0.04 13.77 -19.61
CA LEU A 277 -1.37 14.09 -19.79
C LEU A 277 -1.66 15.46 -19.19
N ALA A 278 -2.23 16.35 -20.00
CA ALA A 278 -2.72 17.63 -19.51
C ALA A 278 -3.84 17.41 -18.48
N TYR A 279 -3.86 18.24 -17.43
CA TYR A 279 -4.89 18.27 -16.40
C TYR A 279 -4.99 17.02 -15.52
N SER A 280 -3.98 16.15 -15.51
CA SER A 280 -3.97 14.94 -14.68
C SER A 280 -3.74 15.25 -13.19
N ASP A 281 -3.05 16.35 -12.88
CA ASP A 281 -3.01 16.98 -11.55
C ASP A 281 -3.19 18.49 -11.71
N LEU A 282 -4.47 18.90 -11.77
CA LEU A 282 -4.91 20.30 -11.99
C LEU A 282 -4.25 21.31 -11.06
N LEU A 283 -3.94 20.92 -9.83
CA LEU A 283 -3.45 21.85 -8.80
C LEU A 283 -1.93 22.03 -8.85
N ASN A 284 -1.21 21.01 -9.31
CA ASN A 284 0.25 20.97 -9.17
C ASN A 284 0.99 21.05 -10.51
N GLN A 285 0.43 20.53 -11.62
CA GLN A 285 1.15 20.43 -12.90
C GLN A 285 1.75 21.77 -13.37
N ALA A 286 0.94 22.83 -13.39
CA ALA A 286 1.37 24.16 -13.82
C ALA A 286 2.50 24.73 -12.94
N ARG A 287 2.49 24.44 -11.63
CA ARG A 287 3.51 24.93 -10.68
C ARG A 287 4.89 24.31 -10.92
N PHE A 288 4.93 23.13 -11.55
CA PHE A 288 6.16 22.36 -11.75
C PHE A 288 6.53 22.17 -13.24
N GLY A 289 5.95 22.98 -14.14
CA GLY A 289 6.25 22.91 -15.57
C GLY A 289 5.81 21.59 -16.23
N MET A 290 4.72 21.00 -15.74
CA MET A 290 4.15 19.76 -16.27
C MET A 290 2.79 20.01 -16.95
N PRO A 291 2.38 19.15 -17.90
CA PRO A 291 3.15 18.02 -18.45
C PRO A 291 4.38 18.50 -19.23
N PHE A 292 5.45 17.69 -19.27
CA PHE A 292 6.68 18.02 -20.02
C PHE A 292 6.43 18.12 -21.51
N THR A 293 5.54 17.26 -22.01
CA THR A 293 4.98 17.30 -23.36
C THR A 293 3.59 16.70 -23.31
N THR A 294 2.68 17.15 -24.16
CA THR A 294 1.30 16.64 -24.16
C THR A 294 1.18 15.45 -25.10
N LEU A 295 0.82 14.30 -24.55
CA LEU A 295 0.52 13.07 -25.29
C LEU A 295 -0.97 12.72 -25.16
N THR A 296 -1.44 11.89 -26.08
CA THR A 296 -2.78 11.30 -25.98
C THR A 296 -2.82 10.18 -24.93
N VAL A 297 -4.02 9.90 -24.38
CA VAL A 297 -4.23 8.79 -23.44
C VAL A 297 -3.76 7.45 -24.01
N ASN A 298 -3.98 7.22 -25.31
CA ASN A 298 -3.55 5.99 -25.99
C ASN A 298 -2.03 5.86 -26.05
N GLN A 299 -1.31 6.93 -26.38
CA GLN A 299 0.15 6.94 -26.36
C GLN A 299 0.70 6.64 -24.96
N VAL A 300 0.13 7.26 -23.93
CA VAL A 300 0.54 7.00 -22.53
C VAL A 300 0.27 5.56 -22.11
N LYS A 301 -0.86 4.96 -22.53
CA LYS A 301 -1.16 3.54 -22.30
C LYS A 301 -0.15 2.62 -22.98
N ILE A 302 0.23 2.91 -24.23
CA ILE A 302 1.25 2.15 -24.96
C ILE A 302 2.60 2.22 -24.22
N ILE A 303 3.03 3.42 -23.83
CA ILE A 303 4.28 3.62 -23.07
C ILE A 303 4.22 2.83 -21.74
N SER A 304 3.11 2.94 -21.00
CA SER A 304 2.91 2.20 -19.76
C SER A 304 3.00 0.68 -19.98
N GLY A 305 2.38 0.16 -21.04
CA GLY A 305 2.46 -1.25 -21.41
C GLY A 305 3.87 -1.72 -21.71
N ILE A 306 4.63 -0.97 -22.52
CA ILE A 306 6.02 -1.27 -22.86
C ILE A 306 6.89 -1.27 -21.60
N LEU A 307 6.76 -0.25 -20.75
CA LEU A 307 7.52 -0.17 -19.49
C LEU A 307 7.14 -1.30 -18.53
N SER A 308 5.85 -1.63 -18.43
CA SER A 308 5.38 -2.73 -17.60
C SER A 308 5.95 -4.07 -18.05
N LEU A 309 5.98 -4.33 -19.37
CA LEU A 309 6.63 -5.51 -19.94
C LEU A 309 8.14 -5.51 -19.71
N GLY A 310 8.81 -4.36 -19.88
CA GLY A 310 10.24 -4.21 -19.62
C GLY A 310 10.62 -4.44 -18.16
N ILE A 311 9.73 -4.10 -17.23
CA ILE A 311 9.91 -4.33 -15.78
C ILE A 311 9.58 -5.78 -15.43
N ALA A 312 8.41 -6.30 -15.83
CA ALA A 312 7.92 -7.61 -15.41
C ALA A 312 8.53 -8.78 -16.19
N GLY A 313 8.86 -8.60 -17.47
CA GLY A 313 9.41 -9.63 -18.35
C GLY A 313 10.70 -10.26 -17.81
N PRO A 314 11.73 -9.48 -17.46
CA PRO A 314 12.95 -10.02 -16.85
C PRO A 314 12.69 -10.80 -15.56
N TYR A 315 11.75 -10.35 -14.73
CA TYR A 315 11.36 -11.05 -13.50
C TYR A 315 10.71 -12.39 -13.82
N LEU A 316 9.74 -12.44 -14.74
CA LEU A 316 9.08 -13.68 -15.14
C LEU A 316 10.08 -14.68 -15.73
N TYR A 317 11.04 -14.20 -16.55
CA TYR A 317 12.11 -15.03 -17.07
C TYR A 317 13.00 -15.59 -15.96
N ARG A 318 13.37 -14.76 -14.97
CA ARG A 318 14.16 -15.20 -13.81
C ARG A 318 13.40 -16.22 -12.95
N VAL A 319 12.10 -16.02 -12.73
CA VAL A 319 11.22 -16.97 -12.02
C VAL A 319 11.20 -18.30 -12.75
N TYR A 320 10.99 -18.29 -14.08
CA TYR A 320 11.02 -19.48 -14.93
C TYR A 320 12.35 -20.24 -14.86
N LYS A 321 13.48 -19.52 -14.78
CA LYS A 321 14.82 -20.10 -14.64
C LYS A 321 15.16 -20.62 -13.23
N GLY A 322 14.23 -20.53 -12.26
CA GLY A 322 14.42 -21.06 -10.92
C GLY A 322 14.89 -20.02 -9.90
N ALA A 323 14.18 -18.89 -9.79
CA ALA A 323 14.45 -17.89 -8.76
C ALA A 323 14.18 -18.41 -7.34
N SER A 324 14.83 -17.81 -6.34
CA SER A 324 14.50 -18.12 -4.94
C SER A 324 13.13 -17.59 -4.55
N GLU A 325 12.53 -18.21 -3.54
CA GLU A 325 11.22 -17.79 -3.03
C GLU A 325 11.19 -16.33 -2.56
N GLY A 326 12.28 -15.88 -1.92
CA GLY A 326 12.44 -14.50 -1.47
C GLY A 326 12.48 -13.50 -2.63
N PHE A 327 13.08 -13.87 -3.77
CA PHE A 327 13.04 -13.06 -4.99
C PHE A 327 11.63 -12.97 -5.56
N VAL A 328 10.92 -14.12 -5.67
CA VAL A 328 9.55 -14.16 -6.19
C VAL A 328 8.64 -13.25 -5.37
N LEU A 329 8.63 -13.41 -4.05
CA LEU A 329 7.81 -12.59 -3.16
C LEU A 329 8.22 -11.11 -3.19
N SER A 330 9.52 -10.81 -3.23
CA SER A 330 9.99 -9.42 -3.33
C SER A 330 9.47 -8.73 -4.59
N GLY A 331 9.52 -9.41 -5.74
CA GLY A 331 8.99 -8.87 -7.01
C GLY A 331 7.49 -8.59 -6.94
N LEU A 332 6.68 -9.49 -6.34
CA LEU A 332 5.24 -9.28 -6.19
C LEU A 332 4.91 -8.09 -5.26
N PHE A 333 5.69 -7.89 -4.19
CA PHE A 333 5.54 -6.71 -3.33
C PHE A 333 5.96 -5.42 -4.05
N PHE A 334 7.00 -5.44 -4.89
CA PHE A 334 7.34 -4.30 -5.76
C PHE A 334 6.23 -4.00 -6.77
N PHE A 335 5.66 -5.02 -7.41
CA PHE A 335 4.57 -4.85 -8.36
C PHE A 335 3.30 -4.29 -7.70
N SER A 336 3.08 -4.63 -6.42
CA SER A 336 1.98 -4.09 -5.62
C SER A 336 2.04 -2.57 -5.40
N VAL A 337 3.21 -1.94 -5.62
CA VAL A 337 3.37 -0.47 -5.53
C VAL A 337 3.72 0.17 -6.88
N ILE A 338 4.42 -0.52 -7.78
CA ILE A 338 4.77 0.02 -9.10
C ILE A 338 3.55 0.03 -10.03
N PHE A 339 2.80 -1.08 -10.07
CA PHE A 339 1.68 -1.28 -11.01
C PHE A 339 0.31 -1.03 -10.40
N SER A 340 0.22 -0.73 -9.10
CA SER A 340 -1.05 -0.34 -8.48
C SER A 340 -1.59 0.95 -9.13
N GLY A 341 -2.91 1.07 -9.25
CA GLY A 341 -3.52 2.32 -9.72
C GLY A 341 -3.19 3.50 -8.79
N ILE A 342 -3.09 3.24 -7.48
CA ILE A 342 -2.78 4.26 -6.47
C ILE A 342 -1.70 3.74 -5.52
N SER A 343 -0.59 4.45 -5.49
CA SER A 343 0.56 4.17 -4.61
C SER A 343 1.00 5.45 -3.91
N TRP A 344 0.27 5.82 -2.87
CA TRP A 344 0.68 6.87 -1.93
C TRP A 344 1.78 6.37 -1.00
N ILE A 345 2.42 7.27 -0.24
CA ILE A 345 3.58 6.95 0.61
C ILE A 345 3.29 5.76 1.54
N HIS A 346 2.11 5.71 2.17
CA HIS A 346 1.70 4.60 3.03
C HIS A 346 1.57 3.24 2.32
N ALA A 347 1.41 3.20 0.98
CA ALA A 347 1.34 1.93 0.23
C ALA A 347 2.70 1.21 0.18
N PHE A 348 3.80 1.96 0.33
CA PHE A 348 5.16 1.42 0.29
C PHE A 348 5.54 0.61 1.53
N VAL A 349 4.64 0.43 2.50
CA VAL A 349 4.81 -0.56 3.58
C VAL A 349 4.95 -1.99 3.05
N PHE A 350 4.47 -2.28 1.83
CA PHE A 350 4.73 -3.54 1.15
C PHE A 350 6.22 -3.80 0.88
N LEU A 351 7.07 -2.75 0.89
CA LEU A 351 8.52 -2.89 0.77
C LEU A 351 9.21 -3.39 2.05
N LEU A 352 8.48 -3.62 3.15
CA LEU A 352 9.01 -4.26 4.36
C LEU A 352 9.61 -5.65 4.04
N PHE A 353 8.93 -6.47 3.23
CA PHE A 353 9.43 -7.79 2.86
C PHE A 353 10.68 -7.71 1.96
N PRO A 354 10.69 -6.97 0.82
CA PRO A 354 11.91 -6.76 0.04
C PRO A 354 13.09 -6.21 0.84
N THR A 355 12.85 -5.21 1.71
CA THR A 355 13.88 -4.64 2.59
C THR A 355 14.47 -5.71 3.51
N ALA A 356 13.62 -6.52 4.14
CA ALA A 356 14.07 -7.63 4.97
C ALA A 356 14.84 -8.69 4.18
N PHE A 357 14.34 -9.08 3.00
CA PHE A 357 15.00 -10.06 2.14
C PHE A 357 16.42 -9.62 1.76
N ILE A 358 16.59 -8.37 1.34
CA ILE A 358 17.90 -7.83 0.96
C ILE A 358 18.81 -7.65 2.17
N LEU A 359 18.29 -7.08 3.27
CA LEU A 359 19.05 -6.94 4.50
C LEU A 359 19.53 -8.31 5.03
N SER A 360 18.74 -9.37 4.84
CA SER A 360 19.09 -10.72 5.31
C SER A 360 20.37 -11.28 4.68
N LYS A 361 20.75 -10.80 3.48
CA LYS A 361 22.00 -11.17 2.79
C LYS A 361 23.22 -10.56 3.47
N LEU A 362 23.09 -9.31 3.93
CA LEU A 362 24.12 -8.61 4.68
C LEU A 362 24.17 -9.07 6.14
N TRP A 363 23.02 -9.44 6.73
CA TRP A 363 22.90 -9.75 8.15
C TRP A 363 23.58 -11.09 8.54
N PRO A 364 24.24 -11.17 9.72
CA PRO A 364 24.81 -12.43 10.25
C PRO A 364 23.75 -13.52 10.40
N LYS A 365 24.11 -14.82 10.30
CA LYS A 365 23.16 -15.92 10.52
C LYS A 365 22.56 -15.87 11.94
N GLN A 366 21.36 -16.43 12.12
CA GLN A 366 20.71 -16.43 13.43
C GLN A 366 21.60 -17.10 14.48
N GLY A 367 21.72 -16.47 15.66
CA GLY A 367 22.59 -16.92 16.74
C GLY A 367 24.06 -16.52 16.61
N GLN A 368 24.49 -15.98 15.46
CA GLN A 368 25.83 -15.41 15.33
C GLN A 368 25.87 -13.98 15.92
N PRO A 369 27.00 -13.57 16.52
CA PRO A 369 27.16 -12.21 17.00
C PRO A 369 27.13 -11.21 15.84
N LEU A 370 26.83 -9.95 16.16
CA LEU A 370 27.01 -8.85 15.21
C LEU A 370 28.47 -8.79 14.72
N LEU A 371 28.64 -8.45 13.45
CA LEU A 371 29.95 -8.33 12.85
C LEU A 371 30.66 -7.10 13.40
N ASN A 372 31.99 -7.18 13.51
CA ASN A 372 32.81 -6.00 13.70
C ASN A 372 32.81 -5.15 12.42
N TRP A 373 33.29 -3.91 12.51
CA TRP A 373 33.25 -2.96 11.41
C TRP A 373 33.98 -3.46 10.15
N GLU A 374 35.16 -4.07 10.29
CA GLU A 374 35.92 -4.61 9.15
C GLU A 374 35.15 -5.68 8.38
N LYS A 375 34.46 -6.59 9.08
CA LYS A 375 33.61 -7.60 8.43
C LYS A 375 32.37 -7.01 7.79
N TRP A 376 31.76 -5.98 8.41
CA TRP A 376 30.67 -5.23 7.77
C TRP A 376 31.13 -4.56 6.48
N LYS A 377 32.27 -3.85 6.52
CA LYS A 377 32.87 -3.20 5.36
C LYS A 377 33.13 -4.20 4.23
N SER A 378 33.73 -5.35 4.55
CA SER A 378 33.96 -6.44 3.60
C SER A 378 32.65 -6.93 2.97
N LYS A 379 31.61 -7.22 3.77
CA LYS A 379 30.29 -7.62 3.26
C LYS A 379 29.64 -6.56 2.38
N LEU A 380 29.72 -5.29 2.76
CA LEU A 380 29.13 -4.19 1.97
C LEU A 380 29.77 -4.08 0.58
N ILE A 381 31.07 -4.38 0.48
CA ILE A 381 31.81 -4.43 -0.79
C ILE A 381 31.46 -5.70 -1.59
N GLU A 382 31.30 -6.84 -0.93
CA GLU A 382 30.98 -8.13 -1.58
C GLU A 382 29.55 -8.16 -2.14
N TYR A 383 28.59 -7.60 -1.40
CA TYR A 383 27.17 -7.56 -1.74
C TYR A 383 26.74 -6.17 -2.21
N ARG A 384 27.43 -5.63 -3.23
CA ARG A 384 27.23 -4.26 -3.73
C ARG A 384 25.76 -3.90 -4.00
N SER A 385 25.00 -4.79 -4.63
CA SER A 385 23.59 -4.55 -4.94
C SER A 385 22.72 -4.44 -3.68
N ALA A 386 22.99 -5.25 -2.66
CA ALA A 386 22.32 -5.12 -1.37
C ALA A 386 22.72 -3.80 -0.68
N THR A 387 23.99 -3.43 -0.73
CA THR A 387 24.47 -2.14 -0.21
C THR A 387 23.78 -0.96 -0.88
N ILE A 388 23.67 -0.96 -2.21
CA ILE A 388 22.96 0.10 -2.95
C ILE A 388 21.50 0.17 -2.51
N PHE A 389 20.80 -0.98 -2.41
CA PHE A 389 19.42 -1.03 -1.94
C PHE A 389 19.25 -0.35 -0.57
N ILE A 390 20.14 -0.68 0.39
CA ILE A 390 20.09 -0.12 1.74
C ILE A 390 20.42 1.37 1.74
N SER A 391 21.41 1.80 0.96
CA SER A 391 21.73 3.23 0.78
C SER A 391 20.53 4.01 0.21
N ILE A 392 19.80 3.45 -0.75
CA ILE A 392 18.57 4.06 -1.27
C ILE A 392 17.47 4.09 -0.20
N SER A 393 17.34 3.05 0.64
CA SER A 393 16.37 3.05 1.75
C SER A 393 16.68 4.17 2.76
N ILE A 394 17.96 4.37 3.09
CA ILE A 394 18.43 5.46 3.95
C ILE A 394 18.14 6.82 3.29
N LEU A 395 18.43 6.97 1.99
CA LEU A 395 18.11 8.20 1.26
C LEU A 395 16.61 8.51 1.30
N VAL A 396 15.75 7.51 1.07
CA VAL A 396 14.29 7.68 1.17
C VAL A 396 13.85 8.12 2.56
N LEU A 397 14.48 7.59 3.61
CA LEU A 397 14.23 8.01 4.99
C LEU A 397 14.67 9.47 5.23
N LEU A 398 15.87 9.84 4.77
CA LEU A 398 16.40 11.21 4.90
C LEU A 398 15.61 12.24 4.11
N LEU A 399 14.93 11.83 3.04
CA LEU A 399 14.03 12.68 2.25
C LEU A 399 12.61 12.79 2.85
N ASN A 400 12.38 12.32 4.08
CA ASN A 400 11.10 12.51 4.79
C ASN A 400 10.87 14.01 5.09
N ARG A 401 9.62 14.48 5.02
CA ARG A 401 9.22 15.87 5.32
C ARG A 401 9.79 16.41 6.63
N SER A 402 9.99 15.56 7.64
CA SER A 402 10.54 15.97 8.94
C SER A 402 11.99 16.45 8.85
N PHE A 403 12.72 16.06 7.79
CA PHE A 403 14.10 16.48 7.55
C PHE A 403 14.21 17.55 6.46
N ILE A 404 13.47 17.41 5.36
CA ILE A 404 13.60 18.30 4.19
C ILE A 404 12.53 19.40 4.11
N GLY A 405 11.51 19.34 4.96
CA GLY A 405 10.36 20.24 4.95
C GLY A 405 9.30 19.88 3.89
N ASN A 406 8.10 20.45 4.05
CA ASN A 406 6.95 20.16 3.20
C ASN A 406 7.18 20.57 1.73
N ILE A 407 7.74 21.76 1.50
CA ILE A 407 7.95 22.28 0.13
C ILE A 407 8.85 21.35 -0.68
N ALA A 408 9.96 20.90 -0.09
CA ALA A 408 10.86 19.97 -0.76
C ALA A 408 10.23 18.59 -0.98
N GLU A 409 9.46 18.07 -0.01
CA GLU A 409 8.71 16.81 -0.17
C GLU A 409 7.72 16.90 -1.34
N GLU A 410 6.98 18.01 -1.47
CA GLU A 410 6.04 18.21 -2.56
C GLU A 410 6.72 18.20 -3.94
N VAL A 411 7.88 18.85 -4.06
CA VAL A 411 8.68 18.85 -5.28
C VAL A 411 9.05 17.42 -5.65
N ILE A 412 9.72 16.69 -4.76
CA ILE A 412 10.21 15.34 -5.09
C ILE A 412 9.07 14.35 -5.39
N LEU A 413 7.91 14.50 -4.73
CA LEU A 413 6.72 13.70 -5.01
C LEU A 413 6.13 14.02 -6.38
N MET A 414 6.16 15.28 -6.81
CA MET A 414 5.75 15.64 -8.18
C MET A 414 6.60 14.88 -9.21
N PHE A 415 7.90 14.81 -9.00
CA PHE A 415 8.85 14.05 -9.83
C PHE A 415 8.93 12.55 -9.48
N SER A 416 7.92 12.02 -8.78
CA SER A 416 7.73 10.59 -8.54
C SER A 416 8.95 9.84 -7.98
N PHE A 417 9.73 10.48 -7.09
CA PHE A 417 11.00 9.91 -6.63
C PHE A 417 10.85 8.52 -5.96
N LEU A 418 9.69 8.20 -5.35
CA LEU A 418 9.45 6.88 -4.77
C LEU A 418 9.32 5.79 -5.84
N LEU A 419 8.79 6.10 -7.03
CA LEU A 419 8.80 5.17 -8.16
C LEU A 419 10.23 4.84 -8.57
N TYR A 420 11.04 5.85 -8.81
CA TYR A 420 12.41 5.68 -9.30
C TYR A 420 13.31 4.95 -8.29
N THR A 421 13.25 5.34 -7.02
CA THR A 421 13.99 4.64 -5.96
C THR A 421 13.54 3.19 -5.83
N SER A 422 12.24 2.91 -5.96
CA SER A 422 11.71 1.53 -5.96
C SER A 422 12.16 0.73 -7.18
N LEU A 423 12.25 1.34 -8.37
CA LEU A 423 12.77 0.67 -9.57
C LEU A 423 14.26 0.29 -9.41
N ILE A 424 15.08 1.19 -8.84
CA ILE A 424 16.49 0.91 -8.54
C ILE A 424 16.59 -0.25 -7.53
N GLN A 425 15.80 -0.19 -6.46
CA GLN A 425 15.74 -1.23 -5.44
C GLN A 425 15.26 -2.58 -6.00
N TYR A 426 14.24 -2.57 -6.86
CA TYR A 426 13.76 -3.75 -7.57
C TYR A 426 14.88 -4.38 -8.41
N VAL A 427 15.62 -3.60 -9.20
CA VAL A 427 16.76 -4.11 -9.98
C VAL A 427 17.84 -4.72 -9.08
N CYS A 428 18.11 -4.11 -7.92
CA CYS A 428 19.07 -4.65 -6.95
C CYS A 428 18.71 -6.07 -6.46
N THR A 429 17.43 -6.46 -6.49
CA THR A 429 17.01 -7.82 -6.08
C THR A 429 17.54 -8.92 -7.00
N PHE A 430 17.67 -8.66 -8.31
CA PHE A 430 18.17 -9.63 -9.28
C PHE A 430 19.61 -10.06 -8.99
N TYR A 431 20.44 -9.11 -8.61
CA TYR A 431 21.86 -9.33 -8.34
C TYR A 431 22.15 -9.77 -6.90
N SER A 432 21.16 -9.63 -6.02
CA SER A 432 21.23 -10.09 -4.62
C SER A 432 20.69 -11.52 -4.46
N ASP A 433 19.89 -11.99 -5.42
CA ASP A 433 19.44 -13.37 -5.51
C ASP A 433 20.47 -14.28 -6.18
N ARG A 434 21.63 -14.43 -5.51
CA ARG A 434 22.59 -15.47 -5.88
C ARG A 434 21.98 -16.82 -5.51
N THR A 435 21.44 -17.49 -6.51
CA THR A 435 21.16 -18.93 -6.46
C THR A 435 22.51 -19.62 -6.22
N SER A 436 22.67 -20.20 -5.02
CA SER A 436 23.78 -21.11 -4.70
C SER A 436 23.74 -22.34 -5.59
#